data_AF-A0A915D907-F1
#
_entry.id   AF-A0A915D907-F1
#
_cell.length_a   1.000
_cell.length_b   1.000
_cell.length_c   1.000
_cell.angle_alpha   90.00
_cell.angle_beta   90.00
_cell.angle_gamma   90.00
#
_symmetry.space_group_name_H-M   'P 1'
#
loop_
_entity.id
_entity.type
_entity.pdbx_description
1 polymer ?
#
loop_
_entity_poly.entity_id
_entity_poly.type
_entity_poly.pdbx_seq_one_letter_code
_entity_poly.pdbx_strand_id
1 'polypeptide(L)'
;MRSSKKRSSKSTLPIRPIRQSSSTGVLTDTLDRIEIVDNSKKNRKAYEEDLSEMMRLSSTRRFKWESTLQFFVAGVSYLIGYDSSFAFIQTFDKAGIAMIIPFWLCWFVMRFLFFTWKWLLTVFFFGPSMLFRRLCPAMSAIGYMSWAVALVGMVSNQAVIMVCLDLLMSSVSTVWNGEIHFAHCHHYYNTEDCIDPE
;
A
#
# COMPACT_ATOMS: atom_id res chain seq x y z
N MET A 1 -41.14 -10.09 -52.99
CA MET A 1 -40.99 -8.63 -52.84
C MET A 1 -39.56 -8.33 -52.35
N ARG A 2 -38.82 -7.48 -53.11
CA ARG A 2 -37.55 -6.75 -52.80
C ARG A 2 -36.39 -7.56 -52.16
N SER A 3 -35.28 -7.91 -52.83
CA SER A 3 -34.27 -7.13 -53.59
C SER A 3 -33.33 -6.24 -52.75
N SER A 4 -32.02 -6.42 -53.04
CA SER A 4 -30.87 -5.53 -52.81
C SER A 4 -30.27 -5.46 -51.40
N LYS A 5 -28.96 -5.28 -51.20
CA LYS A 5 -27.72 -5.40 -52.01
C LYS A 5 -26.57 -5.10 -51.02
N LYS A 6 -25.39 -5.69 -51.27
CA LYS A 6 -24.08 -5.38 -50.67
C LYS A 6 -23.79 -3.88 -50.55
N ARG A 7 -22.98 -3.48 -49.55
CA ARG A 7 -21.77 -2.67 -49.81
C ARG A 7 -20.79 -2.64 -48.64
N SER A 8 -19.60 -3.19 -48.92
CA SER A 8 -18.32 -2.77 -48.36
C SER A 8 -18.12 -1.27 -48.58
N SER A 9 -17.59 -0.56 -47.58
CA SER A 9 -16.96 0.74 -47.78
C SER A 9 -15.77 0.89 -46.85
N LYS A 10 -14.58 0.80 -47.45
CA LYS A 10 -13.34 1.38 -46.93
C LYS A 10 -13.57 2.87 -46.67
N SER A 11 -13.11 3.40 -45.54
CA SER A 11 -12.94 4.85 -45.36
C SER A 11 -11.49 5.14 -45.01
N THR A 12 -10.80 5.42 -46.11
CA THR A 12 -9.49 6.04 -46.31
C THR A 12 -9.25 7.21 -45.35
N LEU A 13 -8.07 7.21 -44.71
CA LEU A 13 -7.46 8.38 -44.08
C LEU A 13 -7.34 9.54 -45.09
N PRO A 14 -7.74 10.78 -44.77
CA PRO A 14 -7.44 11.90 -45.64
C PRO A 14 -6.00 12.38 -45.42
N ILE A 15 -5.15 12.12 -46.41
CA ILE A 15 -3.84 12.78 -46.58
C ILE A 15 -4.14 14.25 -46.93
N ARG A 16 -3.80 15.18 -46.03
CA ARG A 16 -3.84 16.62 -46.33
C ARG A 16 -2.71 16.98 -47.30
N PRO A 17 -2.95 17.81 -48.32
CA PRO A 17 -1.89 18.27 -49.21
C PRO A 17 -0.97 19.26 -48.49
N ILE A 18 0.34 19.06 -48.66
CA ILE A 18 1.39 19.99 -48.27
C ILE A 18 1.36 21.16 -49.26
N ARG A 19 1.02 22.36 -48.79
CA ARG A 19 1.14 23.61 -49.57
C ARG A 19 2.42 24.32 -49.13
N GLN A 20 3.39 24.46 -50.04
CA GLN A 20 4.62 25.21 -49.81
C GLN A 20 4.45 26.72 -50.09
N SER A 21 5.17 27.50 -49.27
CA SER A 21 5.80 28.81 -49.56
C SER A 21 4.93 30.08 -49.63
N SER A 22 5.02 30.96 -48.61
CA SER A 22 5.81 32.22 -48.68
C SER A 22 5.51 33.21 -47.53
N SER A 23 6.57 33.66 -46.85
CA SER A 23 6.76 34.96 -46.15
C SER A 23 5.83 35.47 -45.03
N THR A 24 5.03 34.63 -44.36
CA THR A 24 4.27 35.00 -43.13
C THR A 24 4.71 34.24 -41.87
N GLY A 25 5.89 33.61 -41.92
CA GLY A 25 6.30 32.53 -41.01
C GLY A 25 6.51 32.88 -39.54
N VAL A 26 6.51 34.15 -39.14
CA VAL A 26 6.66 34.53 -37.73
C VAL A 26 5.31 34.63 -37.00
N LEU A 27 4.27 35.13 -37.68
CA LEU A 27 2.97 35.38 -37.05
C LEU A 27 2.11 34.11 -36.94
N THR A 28 2.21 33.22 -37.94
CA THR A 28 1.50 31.94 -37.93
C THR A 28 2.09 30.97 -36.91
N ASP A 29 3.41 30.96 -36.73
CA ASP A 29 4.08 30.12 -35.74
C ASP A 29 3.78 30.57 -34.30
N THR A 30 3.60 31.89 -34.07
CA THR A 30 3.11 32.39 -32.79
C THR A 30 1.64 32.07 -32.53
N LEU A 31 0.77 32.15 -33.53
CA LEU A 31 -0.66 31.84 -33.38
C LEU A 31 -0.89 30.34 -33.14
N ASP A 32 -0.23 29.46 -33.88
CA ASP A 32 -0.28 28.01 -33.65
C ASP A 32 0.25 27.67 -32.26
N ARG A 33 1.36 28.29 -31.85
CA ARG A 33 1.94 28.07 -30.52
C ARG A 33 1.02 28.57 -29.40
N ILE A 34 0.30 29.68 -29.60
CA ILE A 34 -0.70 30.18 -28.65
C ILE A 34 -1.91 29.23 -28.57
N GLU A 35 -2.44 28.75 -29.71
CA GLU A 35 -3.56 27.80 -29.72
C GLU A 35 -3.19 26.45 -29.07
N ILE A 36 -1.98 25.93 -29.33
CA ILE A 36 -1.49 24.70 -28.70
C ILE A 36 -1.33 24.88 -27.19
N VAL A 37 -0.83 26.04 -26.74
CA VAL A 37 -0.67 26.36 -25.31
C VAL A 37 -2.03 26.56 -24.63
N ASP A 38 -3.00 27.20 -25.29
CA ASP A 38 -4.35 27.38 -24.73
C ASP A 38 -5.15 26.09 -24.69
N ASN A 39 -5.04 25.22 -25.70
CA ASN A 39 -5.63 23.88 -25.63
C ASN A 39 -4.96 23.02 -24.54
N SER A 40 -3.64 23.12 -24.37
CA SER A 40 -2.90 22.46 -23.29
C SER A 40 -3.37 22.92 -21.90
N LYS A 41 -3.54 24.23 -21.71
CA LYS A 41 -4.05 24.81 -20.46
C LYS A 41 -5.51 24.44 -20.20
N LYS A 42 -6.35 24.45 -21.23
CA LYS A 42 -7.77 24.07 -21.15
C LYS A 42 -7.93 22.59 -20.79
N ASN A 43 -7.17 21.71 -21.43
CA ASN A 43 -7.15 20.27 -21.11
C ASN A 43 -6.64 20.01 -19.68
N ARG A 44 -5.65 20.77 -19.21
CA ARG A 44 -5.17 20.66 -17.82
C ARG A 44 -6.24 21.09 -16.81
N LYS A 45 -6.92 22.20 -17.05
CA LYS A 45 -8.02 22.67 -16.18
C LYS A 45 -9.20 21.70 -16.15
N ALA A 46 -9.58 21.13 -17.29
CA ALA A 46 -10.63 20.11 -17.36
C ALA A 46 -10.26 18.85 -16.55
N TYR A 47 -9.01 18.40 -16.62
CA TYR A 47 -8.52 17.30 -15.79
C TYR A 47 -8.49 17.64 -14.29
N GLU A 48 -8.12 18.86 -13.93
CA GLU A 48 -8.12 19.33 -12.54
C GLU A 48 -9.54 19.43 -11.97
N GLU A 49 -10.50 19.91 -12.77
CA GLU A 49 -11.92 19.95 -12.39
C GLU A 49 -12.48 18.54 -12.21
N ASP A 50 -12.28 17.64 -13.17
CA ASP A 50 -12.69 16.23 -13.06
C ASP A 50 -12.05 15.55 -11.85
N LEU A 51 -10.76 15.80 -11.60
CA LEU A 51 -10.05 15.25 -10.45
C LEU A 51 -10.61 15.80 -9.12
N SER A 52 -10.94 17.10 -9.08
CA SER A 52 -11.52 17.75 -7.91
C SER A 52 -12.93 17.23 -7.61
N GLU A 53 -13.71 16.94 -8.65
CA GLU A 53 -15.05 16.39 -8.53
C GLU A 53 -15.01 14.93 -8.08
N MET A 54 -14.10 14.12 -8.63
CA MET A 54 -13.82 12.78 -8.13
C MET A 54 -13.36 12.80 -6.66
N MET A 55 -12.52 13.77 -6.26
CA MET A 55 -12.10 13.94 -4.87
C MET A 55 -13.27 14.30 -3.95
N ARG A 56 -14.16 15.20 -4.39
CA ARG A 56 -15.37 15.57 -3.63
C ARG A 56 -16.33 14.41 -3.45
N LEU A 57 -16.67 13.70 -4.53
CA LEU A 57 -17.51 12.49 -4.46
C LEU A 57 -16.89 11.43 -3.55
N SER A 58 -15.56 11.33 -3.54
CA SER A 58 -14.85 10.43 -2.64
C SER A 58 -14.90 10.87 -1.17
N SER A 59 -14.85 12.18 -0.89
CA SER A 59 -14.85 12.74 0.47
C SER A 59 -16.16 12.46 1.21
N THR A 60 -17.28 12.49 0.49
CA THR A 60 -18.62 12.32 1.08
C THR A 60 -18.94 10.87 1.47
N ARG A 61 -18.27 9.88 0.85
CA ARG A 61 -18.49 8.44 1.13
C ARG A 61 -17.40 7.82 2.00
N ARG A 62 -16.37 8.59 2.38
CA ARG A 62 -15.22 8.10 3.17
C ARG A 62 -15.50 8.23 4.67
N PHE A 63 -15.10 7.19 5.40
CA PHE A 63 -14.92 7.28 6.84
C PHE A 63 -13.79 8.28 7.13
N LYS A 64 -14.07 9.30 7.93
CA LYS A 64 -13.09 10.30 8.37
C LYS A 64 -12.64 9.93 9.77
N TRP A 65 -11.34 10.03 10.01
CA TRP A 65 -10.80 9.92 11.36
C TRP A 65 -11.25 11.14 12.17
N GLU A 66 -11.62 10.92 13.44
CA GLU A 66 -12.07 12.03 14.30
C GLU A 66 -10.92 12.95 14.69
N SER A 67 -9.69 12.41 14.77
CA SER A 67 -8.49 13.19 15.06
C SER A 67 -7.27 12.73 14.27
N THR A 68 -6.37 13.67 13.99
CA THR A 68 -5.06 13.41 13.38
C THR A 68 -4.20 12.48 14.25
N LEU A 69 -4.37 12.54 15.58
CA LEU A 69 -3.67 11.66 16.51
C LEU A 69 -4.13 10.22 16.41
N GLN A 70 -5.45 9.94 16.34
CA GLN A 70 -5.96 8.57 16.13
C GLN A 70 -5.35 7.93 14.88
N PHE A 71 -5.28 8.70 13.80
CA PHE A 71 -4.68 8.27 12.55
C PHE A 71 -3.17 7.97 12.68
N PHE A 72 -2.42 8.87 13.33
CA PHE A 72 -0.99 8.66 13.52
C PHE A 72 -0.69 7.45 14.40
N VAL A 73 -1.43 7.29 15.50
CA VAL A 73 -1.30 6.15 16.41
C VAL A 73 -1.63 4.84 15.68
N ALA A 74 -2.71 4.81 14.88
CA ALA A 74 -3.04 3.65 14.05
C ALA A 74 -1.96 3.34 13.00
N GLY A 75 -1.33 4.37 12.42
CA GLY A 75 -0.23 4.20 11.48
C GLY A 75 1.05 3.66 12.13
N VAL A 76 1.39 4.16 13.32
CA VAL A 76 2.57 3.73 14.08
C VAL A 76 2.39 2.30 14.61
N SER A 77 1.21 1.97 15.14
CA SER A 77 0.93 0.61 15.61
C SER A 77 1.00 -0.42 14.49
N TYR A 78 0.62 -0.05 13.26
CA TYR A 78 0.79 -0.91 12.09
C TYR A 78 2.26 -1.17 11.71
N LEU A 79 3.16 -0.23 12.00
CA LEU A 79 4.60 -0.36 11.69
C LEU A 79 5.38 -1.20 12.72
N ILE A 80 4.88 -1.23 13.96
CA ILE A 80 5.49 -1.96 15.07
C ILE A 80 4.91 -3.37 15.10
N GLY A 81 5.63 -4.31 14.49
CA GLY A 81 5.27 -5.73 14.48
C GLY A 81 6.15 -6.55 15.42
N TYR A 82 5.54 -7.51 16.12
CA TYR A 82 6.25 -8.48 16.99
C TYR A 82 7.42 -9.16 16.26
N ASP A 83 7.21 -9.56 15.02
CA ASP A 83 8.20 -10.26 14.19
C ASP A 83 9.49 -9.45 14.01
N SER A 84 9.38 -8.12 13.91
CA SER A 84 10.54 -7.25 13.76
C SER A 84 11.38 -7.21 15.04
N SER A 85 10.74 -7.24 16.20
CA SER A 85 11.43 -7.21 17.50
C SER A 85 12.09 -8.55 17.78
N PHE A 86 11.41 -9.66 17.50
CA PHE A 86 11.96 -10.99 17.75
C PHE A 86 13.13 -11.32 16.82
N ALA A 87 13.01 -10.99 15.52
CA ALA A 87 14.11 -11.15 14.57
C ALA A 87 15.32 -10.26 14.93
N PHE A 88 15.07 -9.05 15.46
CA PHE A 88 16.14 -8.19 15.95
C PHE A 88 16.90 -8.82 17.11
N ILE A 89 16.20 -9.38 18.11
CA ILE A 89 16.83 -10.05 19.26
C ILE A 89 17.71 -11.23 18.79
N GLN A 90 17.18 -12.09 17.92
CA GLN A 90 17.92 -13.25 17.40
C GLN A 90 19.17 -12.87 16.60
N THR A 91 19.11 -11.75 15.88
CA THR A 91 20.25 -11.28 15.08
C THR A 91 21.27 -10.54 15.95
N PHE A 92 20.80 -9.83 16.97
CA PHE A 92 21.64 -9.16 17.95
C PHE A 92 22.48 -10.15 18.76
N ASP A 93 21.95 -11.31 19.09
CA ASP A 93 22.70 -12.37 19.77
C ASP A 93 23.91 -12.86 18.94
N LYS A 94 23.81 -12.83 17.61
CA LYS A 94 24.87 -13.29 16.69
C LYS A 94 25.85 -12.19 16.28
N ALA A 95 25.35 -10.98 16.04
CA ALA A 95 26.12 -9.87 15.46
C ALA A 95 26.50 -8.78 16.49
N GLY A 96 25.91 -8.82 17.68
CA GLY A 96 26.09 -7.84 18.73
C GLY A 96 25.74 -6.41 18.30
N ILE A 97 26.43 -5.43 18.89
CA ILE A 97 26.13 -4.00 18.70
C ILE A 97 26.43 -3.49 17.29
N ALA A 98 27.27 -4.20 16.52
CA ALA A 98 27.64 -3.82 15.16
C ALA A 98 26.43 -3.81 14.19
N MET A 99 25.36 -4.55 14.52
CA MET A 99 24.14 -4.61 13.72
C MET A 99 23.28 -3.34 13.82
N ILE A 100 23.49 -2.48 14.83
CA ILE A 100 22.64 -1.31 15.06
C ILE A 100 22.73 -0.31 13.89
N ILE A 101 23.94 -0.06 13.39
CA ILE A 101 24.18 0.91 12.30
C ILE A 101 23.43 0.51 11.01
N PRO A 102 23.63 -0.70 10.43
CA PRO A 102 22.91 -1.10 9.23
C PRO A 102 21.40 -1.22 9.45
N PHE A 103 20.97 -1.61 10.66
CA PHE A 103 19.55 -1.69 10.99
C PHE A 103 18.87 -0.31 10.91
N TRP A 104 19.43 0.72 11.55
CA TRP A 104 18.88 2.07 11.48
C TRP A 104 18.93 2.66 10.06
N LEU A 105 20.01 2.40 9.31
CA LEU A 105 20.13 2.84 7.92
C LEU A 105 19.02 2.23 7.05
N CYS A 106 18.85 0.90 7.10
CA CYS A 106 17.80 0.22 6.36
C CYS A 106 16.40 0.64 6.82
N TRP A 107 16.20 0.89 8.11
CA TRP A 107 14.92 1.37 8.63
C TRP A 107 14.57 2.74 8.04
N PHE A 108 15.49 3.71 8.11
CA PHE A 108 15.25 5.04 7.56
C PHE A 108 15.10 5.03 6.04
N VAL A 109 15.94 4.30 5.31
CA VAL A 109 15.84 4.32 3.84
C VAL A 109 14.61 3.55 3.38
N MET A 110 14.40 2.32 3.84
CA MET A 110 13.31 1.51 3.32
C MET A 110 11.98 1.90 3.95
N ARG A 111 11.84 1.82 5.28
CA ARG A 111 10.51 1.98 5.90
C ARG A 111 9.98 3.40 5.74
N PHE A 112 10.79 4.44 5.92
CA PHE A 112 10.31 5.82 5.78
C PHE A 112 9.96 6.18 4.33
N LEU A 113 10.81 5.84 3.35
CA LEU A 113 10.53 6.15 1.94
C LEU A 113 9.30 5.38 1.44
N PHE A 114 9.20 4.08 1.74
CA PHE A 114 8.04 3.30 1.33
C PHE A 114 6.75 3.74 2.03
N PHE A 115 6.81 4.12 3.31
CA PHE A 115 5.66 4.61 4.06
C PHE A 115 5.15 5.93 3.47
N THR A 116 6.03 6.94 3.32
CA THR A 116 5.66 8.25 2.76
C THR A 116 5.10 8.13 1.35
N TRP A 117 5.71 7.31 0.49
CA TRP A 117 5.20 7.03 -0.85
C TRP A 117 3.79 6.41 -0.81
N LYS A 118 3.58 5.40 0.04
CA LYS A 118 2.30 4.72 0.17
C LYS A 118 1.22 5.65 0.70
N TRP A 119 1.55 6.55 1.63
CA TRP A 119 0.63 7.57 2.10
C TRP A 119 0.17 8.51 0.99
N LEU A 120 1.11 9.04 0.21
CA LEU A 120 0.79 9.93 -0.91
C LEU A 120 -0.17 9.24 -1.88
N LEU A 121 0.10 8.00 -2.26
CA LEU A 121 -0.78 7.23 -3.14
C LEU A 121 -2.18 6.99 -2.56
N THR A 122 -2.27 6.78 -1.25
CA THR A 122 -3.55 6.48 -0.57
C THR A 122 -4.46 7.70 -0.45
N VAL A 123 -3.90 8.92 -0.46
CA VAL A 123 -4.69 10.15 -0.54
C VAL A 123 -5.49 10.20 -1.85
N PHE A 124 -4.87 9.81 -2.96
CA PHE A 124 -5.47 9.89 -4.30
C PHE A 124 -6.38 8.69 -4.65
N PHE A 125 -6.09 7.49 -4.13
CA PHE A 125 -6.75 6.27 -4.58
C PHE A 125 -7.39 5.43 -3.47
N PHE A 126 -8.44 4.69 -3.83
CA PHE A 126 -9.21 3.85 -2.93
C PHE A 126 -8.62 2.45 -2.79
N GLY A 127 -8.02 2.13 -1.65
CA GLY A 127 -7.56 0.78 -1.33
C GLY A 127 -6.49 0.23 -2.30
N PRO A 128 -5.86 -0.89 -1.95
CA PRO A 128 -4.75 -1.42 -2.76
C PRO A 128 -5.22 -1.96 -4.12
N SER A 129 -6.42 -2.55 -4.22
CA SER A 129 -6.92 -3.15 -5.46
C SER A 129 -7.34 -2.12 -6.52
N MET A 130 -8.00 -1.03 -6.15
CA MET A 130 -8.34 0.02 -7.12
C MET A 130 -7.17 0.97 -7.42
N LEU A 131 -6.22 1.15 -6.49
CA LEU A 131 -4.97 1.88 -6.73
C LEU A 131 -4.23 1.30 -7.94
N PHE A 132 -3.90 0.00 -7.91
CA PHE A 132 -3.13 -0.61 -8.99
C PHE A 132 -3.92 -0.70 -10.30
N ARG A 133 -5.24 -0.94 -10.24
CA ARG A 133 -6.10 -0.93 -11.44
C ARG A 133 -6.11 0.42 -12.16
N ARG A 134 -6.03 1.53 -11.43
CA ARG A 134 -6.02 2.89 -12.01
C ARG A 134 -4.64 3.37 -12.44
N LEU A 135 -3.58 2.96 -11.74
CA LEU A 135 -2.20 3.31 -12.11
C LEU A 135 -1.75 2.57 -13.37
N CYS A 136 -1.88 1.25 -13.37
CA CYS A 136 -1.52 0.39 -14.49
C CYS A 136 -2.32 -0.91 -14.42
N PRO A 137 -3.27 -1.18 -15.35
CA PRO A 137 -4.12 -2.35 -15.27
C PRO A 137 -3.35 -3.68 -15.32
N ALA A 138 -2.16 -3.70 -15.93
CA ALA A 138 -1.25 -4.85 -15.94
C ALA A 138 -0.73 -5.22 -14.53
N MET A 139 -0.62 -4.24 -13.63
CA MET A 139 -0.18 -4.44 -12.25
C MET A 139 -1.33 -4.67 -11.27
N SER A 140 -2.57 -4.84 -11.75
CA SER A 140 -3.75 -5.05 -10.90
C SER A 140 -3.64 -6.25 -9.95
N ALA A 141 -2.86 -7.28 -10.33
CA ALA A 141 -2.56 -8.44 -9.51
C ALA A 141 -1.89 -8.10 -8.16
N ILE A 142 -1.09 -7.03 -8.09
CA ILE A 142 -0.42 -6.60 -6.85
C ILE A 142 -1.43 -6.25 -5.77
N GLY A 143 -2.54 -5.63 -6.17
CA GLY A 143 -3.64 -5.33 -5.26
C GLY A 143 -4.22 -6.60 -4.63
N TYR A 144 -4.48 -7.63 -5.42
CA TYR A 144 -5.01 -8.91 -4.92
C TYR A 144 -3.99 -9.68 -4.07
N MET A 145 -2.73 -9.69 -4.47
CA MET A 145 -1.66 -10.32 -3.68
C MET A 145 -1.51 -9.66 -2.31
N SER A 146 -1.70 -8.33 -2.21
CA SER A 146 -1.66 -7.65 -0.92
C SER A 146 -2.75 -8.13 0.06
N TRP A 147 -3.93 -8.51 -0.43
CA TRP A 147 -4.99 -9.12 0.37
C TRP A 147 -4.64 -10.54 0.82
N ALA A 148 -4.06 -11.34 -0.09
CA ALA A 148 -3.64 -12.70 0.24
C ALA A 148 -2.55 -12.70 1.32
N VAL A 149 -1.54 -11.85 1.18
CA VAL A 149 -0.47 -11.68 2.19
C VAL A 149 -1.03 -11.18 3.51
N ALA A 150 -1.97 -10.22 3.48
CA ALA A 150 -2.63 -9.75 4.69
C ALA A 150 -3.39 -10.88 5.40
N LEU A 151 -4.08 -11.75 4.66
CA LEU A 151 -4.82 -12.88 5.24
C LEU A 151 -3.87 -13.87 5.92
N VAL A 152 -2.78 -14.26 5.25
CA VAL A 152 -1.77 -15.15 5.84
C VAL A 152 -1.20 -14.53 7.11
N GLY A 153 -0.84 -13.24 7.07
CA GLY A 153 -0.32 -12.52 8.24
C GLY A 153 -1.33 -12.41 9.39
N MET A 154 -2.62 -12.24 9.09
CA MET A 154 -3.65 -12.25 10.13
C MET A 154 -3.73 -13.61 10.82
N VAL A 155 -3.74 -14.70 10.06
CA VAL A 155 -3.82 -16.05 10.63
C VAL A 155 -2.61 -16.37 11.48
N SER A 156 -1.39 -16.09 10.99
CA SER A 156 -0.17 -16.33 11.74
C SER A 156 -0.10 -15.49 13.02
N ASN A 157 -0.46 -14.21 12.94
CA ASN A 157 -0.38 -13.31 14.09
C ASN A 157 -1.43 -13.63 15.15
N GLN A 158 -2.63 -14.07 14.75
CA GLN A 158 -3.66 -14.51 15.70
C GLN A 158 -3.22 -15.76 16.48
N ALA A 159 -2.52 -16.70 15.84
CA ALA A 159 -1.97 -17.86 16.55
C ALA A 159 -0.97 -17.45 17.64
N VAL A 160 -0.07 -16.50 17.34
CA VAL A 160 0.88 -15.96 18.32
C VAL A 160 0.15 -15.25 19.46
N ILE A 161 -0.86 -14.43 19.15
CA ILE A 161 -1.68 -13.74 20.16
C ILE A 161 -2.34 -14.75 21.09
N MET A 162 -2.88 -15.86 20.57
CA MET A 162 -3.50 -16.89 21.40
C MET A 162 -2.51 -17.52 22.38
N VAL A 163 -1.29 -17.84 21.93
CA VAL A 163 -0.21 -18.34 22.82
C VAL A 163 0.16 -17.29 23.87
N CYS A 164 0.29 -16.02 23.49
CA CYS A 164 0.58 -14.95 24.44
C CYS A 164 -0.55 -14.75 25.47
N LEU A 165 -1.81 -14.85 25.04
CA LEU A 165 -2.96 -14.77 25.94
C LEU A 165 -3.00 -15.95 26.91
N ASP A 166 -2.70 -17.16 26.44
CA ASP A 166 -2.61 -18.34 27.29
C ASP A 166 -1.52 -18.16 28.37
N LEU A 167 -0.31 -17.77 27.95
CA LEU A 167 0.79 -17.44 28.88
C LEU A 167 0.43 -16.32 29.86
N LEU A 168 -0.31 -15.31 29.42
CA LEU A 168 -0.76 -14.20 30.27
C LEU A 168 -1.78 -14.69 31.30
N MET A 169 -2.75 -15.51 30.89
CA MET A 169 -3.74 -16.10 31.79
C MET A 169 -3.09 -17.05 32.80
N SER A 170 -2.15 -17.87 32.34
CA SER A 170 -1.30 -18.70 33.20
C SER A 170 -0.55 -17.83 34.22
N SER A 171 0.05 -16.72 33.79
CA SER A 171 0.79 -15.78 34.65
C SER A 171 -0.11 -15.07 35.66
N VAL A 172 -1.34 -14.71 35.30
CA VAL A 172 -2.31 -14.13 36.25
C VAL A 172 -2.73 -15.16 37.30
N SER A 173 -2.88 -16.43 36.89
CA SER A 173 -3.20 -17.51 37.84
C SER A 173 -2.11 -17.73 38.89
N THR A 174 -0.85 -17.42 38.59
CA THR A 174 0.27 -17.53 39.53
C THR A 174 0.22 -16.46 40.62
N VAL A 175 -0.39 -15.29 40.35
CA VAL A 175 -0.63 -14.26 41.38
C VAL A 175 -1.60 -14.79 42.45
N TRP A 176 -2.48 -15.72 42.09
CA TRP A 176 -3.40 -16.36 43.02
C TRP A 176 -2.89 -17.68 43.61
N ASN A 177 -2.12 -18.46 42.84
CA ASN A 177 -1.68 -19.81 43.22
C ASN A 177 -0.19 -19.93 43.60
N GLY A 178 0.57 -18.85 43.50
CA GLY A 178 1.98 -18.77 43.94
C GLY A 178 3.02 -19.37 42.99
N GLU A 179 2.63 -20.14 41.97
CA GLU A 179 3.55 -20.88 41.11
C GLU A 179 3.23 -20.72 39.62
N ILE A 180 4.28 -20.69 38.78
CA ILE A 180 4.20 -20.52 37.33
C ILE A 180 4.15 -21.89 36.66
N HIS A 181 3.24 -22.09 35.71
CA HIS A 181 3.03 -23.39 35.03
C HIS A 181 4.26 -23.91 34.28
N PHE A 182 5.23 -23.06 33.95
CA PHE A 182 6.48 -23.45 33.29
C PHE A 182 7.69 -23.38 34.23
N ALA A 183 7.48 -23.24 35.54
CA ALA A 183 8.56 -23.27 36.53
C ALA A 183 9.00 -24.69 36.89
N HIS A 184 8.08 -25.66 36.81
CA HIS A 184 8.32 -27.04 37.24
C HIS A 184 7.91 -28.07 36.17
N CYS A 185 8.66 -29.17 36.14
CA CYS A 185 8.47 -30.29 35.25
C CYS A 185 7.39 -31.27 35.74
N HIS A 186 6.80 -31.06 36.92
CA HIS A 186 5.77 -31.92 37.51
C HIS A 186 4.35 -31.67 36.98
N HIS A 187 4.17 -31.64 35.66
CA HIS A 187 2.86 -31.52 35.02
C HIS A 187 2.54 -32.70 34.11
N TYR A 188 1.25 -33.00 33.93
CA TYR A 188 0.79 -34.18 33.15
C TYR A 188 1.18 -34.12 31.65
N TYR A 189 1.48 -32.93 31.15
CA TYR A 189 1.86 -32.68 29.76
C TYR A 189 3.37 -32.70 29.54
N ASN A 190 4.18 -32.86 30.61
CA ASN A 190 5.63 -32.91 30.50
C ASN A 190 6.11 -34.34 30.21
N THR A 191 7.12 -34.45 29.36
CA THR A 191 7.78 -35.71 29.00
C THR A 191 8.87 -36.07 30.01
N GLU A 192 9.36 -37.32 29.97
CA GLU A 192 10.47 -37.80 30.83
C GLU A 192 11.79 -37.01 30.64
N ASP A 193 11.91 -36.27 29.52
CA ASP A 193 13.07 -35.42 29.20
C ASP A 193 13.02 -34.03 29.87
N CYS A 194 12.01 -33.74 30.68
CA CYS A 194 11.88 -32.43 31.32
C CYS A 194 12.88 -32.30 32.48
N ILE A 195 13.72 -31.26 32.44
CA ILE A 195 14.72 -30.95 33.46
C ILE A 195 14.33 -29.65 34.13
N ASP A 196 14.14 -29.70 35.45
CA ASP A 196 13.91 -28.50 36.25
C ASP A 196 15.20 -27.67 36.36
N PRO A 197 15.13 -26.34 36.23
CA PRO A 197 16.26 -25.47 36.53
C PRO A 197 16.58 -25.54 38.03
N GLU A 198 17.82 -25.91 38.38
CA GLU A 198 18.34 -25.90 39.76
C GLU A 198 18.29 -24.51 40.43
#